data_AF-A0A535F667-F1
#
_entry.id   AF-A0A535F667-F1
#
_cell.length_a   1.000
_cell.length_b   1.000
_cell.length_c   1.000
_cell.angle_alpha   90.00
_cell.angle_beta   90.00
_cell.angle_gamma   90.00
#
_symmetry.space_group_name_H-M   'P 1'
#
loop_
_entity.id
_entity.type
_entity.pdbx_description
1 polymer ?
#
loop_
_entity_poly.entity_id
_entity_poly.type
_entity_poly.pdbx_seq_one_letter_code
_entity_poly.pdbx_strand_id
1 'polypeptide(L)'
;MLSKRWKKNRESAEGRSMIQKLKVAYRTYQWVRIAVSVSLLLSGILLYSLAGGFPPPAWGLAATVLPQIPDLWARNGVNVLLPLVGLMLISTSLLILWILLVVAAIKTATYWWQNVYGRQDFSRDLEEAELMAERMAVREREADARLDQVITAWQPQSLMFAPAVATPQASAVARASQFVGNVRATAGVKPSGEGGIKGIARARGGVGFAGPAEQTNAMVAHSTALLPEMPPTVPVAPSPLVQPSTSARSGLYIVPRPHEEVEDHRDDTFPDVKRKGELADIDQRPTIPGKDDEEEQASAVQETPLRLVVGMGLDPGIARKNSPNEDNLFAIQGVRDGKEGQQPVGLFVIADGMGGHANGQMASRMAIQAISDVVAPTLLRQEDTDEAFDELLLEGVHRANLGIYQRNRQQERMMGTTMTAALVVGTTAHIVNVGDSRTYRYRPGEGLKQLTRDHSMVARLVEDGVIKRDDIYTHPKRNQIYRCLGEKASVELDASVEPLQTGDVLLLCSDGLWEMVRDPDISRIIATAAPHASRISSMLIQAALDGGGADNISAVVVAVVPK
;
A
#
# COMPACT_ATOMS: atom_id res chain seq x y z
N MET A 1 5.52 31.77 -21.92
CA MET A 1 4.06 31.58 -21.83
C MET A 1 3.46 30.75 -22.98
N LEU A 2 3.94 30.87 -24.23
CA LEU A 2 3.39 30.13 -25.38
C LEU A 2 3.62 28.60 -25.33
N SER A 3 4.75 28.10 -24.80
CA SER A 3 5.01 26.64 -24.71
C SER A 3 4.14 25.93 -23.66
N LYS A 4 3.87 26.57 -22.53
CA LYS A 4 2.95 26.05 -21.49
C LYS A 4 1.51 25.94 -22.02
N ARG A 5 1.07 26.89 -22.84
CA ARG A 5 -0.27 26.90 -23.46
C ARG A 5 -0.41 25.82 -24.54
N TRP A 6 0.67 25.55 -25.29
CA TRP A 6 0.73 24.47 -26.27
C TRP A 6 0.68 23.07 -25.62
N LYS A 7 1.41 22.88 -24.51
CA LYS A 7 1.43 21.61 -23.76
C LYS A 7 0.07 21.30 -23.12
N LYS A 8 -0.57 22.29 -22.48
CA LYS A 8 -1.92 22.18 -21.90
C LYS A 8 -3.00 21.85 -22.95
N ASN A 9 -2.91 22.44 -24.14
CA ASN A 9 -3.85 22.13 -25.23
C ASN A 9 -3.67 20.70 -25.77
N ARG A 10 -2.43 20.20 -25.84
CA ARG A 10 -2.12 18.83 -26.32
C ARG A 10 -2.58 17.77 -25.32
N GLU A 11 -2.32 17.98 -24.02
CA GLU A 11 -2.83 17.12 -22.94
C GLU A 11 -4.38 17.11 -22.90
N SER A 12 -5.04 18.24 -23.14
CA SER A 12 -6.51 18.30 -23.25
C SER A 12 -7.06 17.58 -24.48
N ALA A 13 -6.29 17.50 -25.57
CA ALA A 13 -6.71 16.84 -26.81
C ALA A 13 -6.53 15.32 -26.70
N GLU A 14 -5.43 14.88 -26.08
CA GLU A 14 -5.18 13.47 -25.76
C GLU A 14 -6.19 12.94 -24.73
N GLY A 15 -6.50 13.70 -23.68
CA GLY A 15 -7.56 13.36 -22.72
C GLY A 15 -8.94 13.22 -23.36
N ARG A 16 -9.31 14.12 -24.28
CA ARG A 16 -10.57 14.02 -25.04
C ARG A 16 -10.60 12.82 -25.99
N SER A 17 -9.46 12.46 -26.59
CA SER A 17 -9.31 11.26 -27.44
C SER A 17 -9.43 9.96 -26.63
N MET A 18 -8.85 9.93 -25.42
CA MET A 18 -8.93 8.79 -24.50
C MET A 18 -10.37 8.54 -24.04
N ILE A 19 -11.12 9.60 -23.67
CA ILE A 19 -12.52 9.52 -23.27
C ILE A 19 -13.40 9.02 -24.44
N GLN A 20 -13.12 9.47 -25.67
CA GLN A 20 -13.81 8.97 -26.87
C GLN A 20 -13.54 7.48 -27.09
N LYS A 21 -12.29 7.02 -26.96
CA LYS A 21 -11.94 5.59 -27.05
C LYS A 21 -12.62 4.75 -25.97
N LEU A 22 -12.70 5.26 -24.73
CA LEU A 22 -13.42 4.61 -23.63
C LEU A 22 -14.93 4.49 -23.91
N LYS A 23 -15.55 5.56 -24.41
CA LYS A 23 -16.98 5.57 -24.78
C LYS A 23 -17.27 4.57 -25.90
N VAL A 24 -16.40 4.47 -26.90
CA VAL A 24 -16.54 3.49 -27.99
C VAL A 24 -16.36 2.06 -27.45
N ALA A 25 -15.31 1.79 -26.67
CA ALA A 25 -15.08 0.46 -26.07
C ALA A 25 -16.26 0.02 -25.19
N TYR A 26 -16.80 0.94 -24.38
CA TYR A 26 -17.96 0.69 -23.53
C TYR A 26 -19.23 0.38 -24.35
N ARG A 27 -19.46 1.12 -25.43
CA ARG A 27 -20.60 0.90 -26.33
C ARG A 27 -20.49 -0.44 -27.05
N THR A 28 -19.30 -0.80 -27.53
CA THR A 28 -19.04 -2.10 -28.17
C THR A 28 -19.28 -3.25 -27.19
N TYR A 29 -18.83 -3.12 -25.95
CA TYR A 29 -19.06 -4.10 -24.90
C TYR A 29 -20.56 -4.30 -24.57
N GLN A 30 -21.36 -3.21 -24.58
CA GLN A 30 -22.81 -3.31 -24.40
C GLN A 30 -23.51 -4.09 -25.53
N TRP A 31 -23.07 -3.91 -26.78
CA TRP A 31 -23.62 -4.64 -27.92
C TRP A 31 -23.26 -6.12 -27.90
N VAL A 32 -22.02 -6.47 -27.54
CA VAL A 32 -21.59 -7.86 -27.38
C VAL A 32 -22.47 -8.58 -26.35
N ARG A 33 -22.80 -7.92 -25.24
CA ARG A 33 -23.68 -8.49 -24.21
C ARG A 33 -25.10 -8.79 -24.70
N ILE A 34 -25.68 -7.85 -25.44
CA ILE A 34 -27.01 -8.04 -26.05
C ILE A 34 -26.95 -9.19 -27.05
N ALA A 35 -25.92 -9.23 -27.90
CA ALA A 35 -25.75 -10.29 -28.89
C ALA A 35 -25.62 -11.68 -28.25
N VAL A 36 -24.84 -11.83 -27.17
CA VAL A 36 -24.71 -13.10 -26.42
C VAL A 36 -26.03 -13.53 -25.81
N SER A 37 -26.78 -12.59 -25.21
CA SER A 37 -28.08 -12.88 -24.58
C SER A 37 -29.13 -13.31 -25.63
N VAL A 38 -29.17 -12.63 -26.77
CA VAL A 38 -30.04 -12.98 -27.89
C VAL A 38 -29.65 -14.34 -28.48
N SER A 39 -28.36 -14.62 -28.64
CA SER A 39 -27.85 -15.91 -29.13
C SER A 39 -28.24 -17.07 -28.21
N LEU A 40 -28.14 -16.89 -26.89
CA LEU A 40 -28.58 -17.88 -25.89
C LEU A 40 -30.09 -18.13 -25.96
N LEU A 41 -30.89 -17.07 -26.09
CA LEU A 41 -32.34 -17.16 -26.19
C LEU A 41 -32.77 -17.89 -27.48
N LEU A 42 -32.17 -17.54 -28.62
CA LEU A 42 -32.42 -18.21 -29.90
C LEU A 42 -31.99 -19.69 -29.85
N SER A 43 -30.86 -19.98 -29.22
CA SER A 43 -30.37 -21.36 -29.02
C SER A 43 -31.32 -22.18 -28.15
N GLY A 44 -31.92 -21.57 -27.12
CA GLY A 44 -32.96 -22.20 -26.30
C GLY A 44 -34.24 -22.48 -27.07
N ILE A 45 -34.72 -21.53 -27.88
CA ILE A 45 -35.91 -21.71 -28.74
C ILE A 45 -35.67 -22.83 -29.77
N LEU A 46 -34.48 -22.84 -30.40
CA LEU A 46 -34.10 -23.86 -31.36
C LEU A 46 -34.06 -25.24 -30.70
N LEU A 47 -33.44 -25.36 -29.52
CA LEU A 47 -33.37 -26.62 -28.77
C LEU A 47 -34.76 -27.09 -28.35
N TYR A 48 -35.65 -26.20 -27.90
CA TYR A 48 -37.03 -26.53 -27.56
C TYR A 48 -37.81 -27.05 -28.77
N SER A 49 -37.65 -26.40 -29.92
CA SER A 49 -38.31 -26.82 -31.17
C SER A 49 -37.78 -28.15 -31.70
N LEU A 50 -36.46 -28.38 -31.66
CA LEU A 50 -35.83 -29.63 -32.12
C LEU A 50 -36.11 -30.79 -31.17
N ALA A 51 -36.19 -30.53 -29.86
CA ALA A 51 -36.48 -31.55 -28.86
C ALA A 51 -37.98 -31.88 -28.76
N GLY A 52 -38.87 -31.13 -29.43
CA GLY A 52 -40.31 -31.32 -29.35
C GLY A 52 -40.93 -30.88 -28.02
N GLY A 53 -40.25 -29.98 -27.29
CA GLY A 53 -40.67 -29.47 -25.99
C GLY A 53 -39.70 -29.77 -24.85
N PHE A 54 -40.06 -29.33 -23.64
CA PHE A 54 -39.37 -29.66 -22.41
C PHE A 54 -40.40 -30.12 -21.35
N PRO A 55 -40.25 -31.32 -20.77
CA PRO A 55 -39.22 -32.32 -21.05
C PRO A 55 -39.36 -32.94 -22.46
N PRO A 56 -38.25 -33.30 -23.14
CA PRO A 56 -38.30 -33.93 -24.46
C PRO A 56 -39.11 -35.24 -24.46
N PRO A 57 -39.95 -35.52 -25.49
CA PRO A 57 -40.71 -36.77 -25.59
C PRO A 57 -39.83 -38.03 -25.56
N ALA A 58 -38.58 -37.92 -26.04
CA ALA A 58 -37.59 -38.98 -25.95
C ALA A 58 -37.32 -39.45 -24.51
N TRP A 59 -37.41 -38.55 -23.52
CA TRP A 59 -37.25 -38.92 -22.11
C TRP A 59 -38.49 -39.64 -21.57
N GLY A 60 -39.69 -39.24 -21.98
CA GLY A 60 -40.93 -39.96 -21.64
C GLY A 60 -40.97 -41.36 -22.25
N LEU A 61 -40.52 -41.50 -23.51
CA LEU A 61 -40.37 -42.79 -24.17
C LEU A 61 -39.29 -43.64 -23.49
N ALA A 62 -38.14 -43.06 -23.15
CA ALA A 62 -37.11 -43.79 -22.42
C ALA A 62 -37.62 -44.28 -21.06
N ALA A 63 -38.31 -43.44 -20.29
CA ALA A 63 -38.84 -43.79 -18.98
C ALA A 63 -39.92 -44.88 -19.02
N THR A 64 -40.71 -44.94 -20.10
CA THR A 64 -41.76 -45.96 -20.28
C THR A 64 -41.22 -47.28 -20.83
N VAL A 65 -40.18 -47.24 -21.68
CA VAL A 65 -39.58 -48.41 -22.30
C VAL A 65 -38.55 -49.09 -21.39
N LEU A 66 -37.82 -48.35 -20.55
CA LEU A 66 -36.77 -48.90 -19.66
C LEU A 66 -37.24 -50.05 -18.77
N PRO A 67 -38.41 -49.95 -18.11
CA PRO A 67 -38.92 -51.04 -17.27
C PRO A 67 -39.36 -52.27 -18.07
N GLN A 68 -39.67 -52.09 -19.35
CA GLN A 68 -40.22 -53.13 -20.23
C GLN A 68 -39.15 -53.84 -21.08
N ILE A 69 -37.87 -53.47 -20.94
CA ILE A 69 -36.75 -54.07 -21.70
C ILE A 69 -36.72 -55.60 -21.58
N PRO A 70 -36.88 -56.22 -20.38
CA PRO A 70 -36.81 -57.68 -20.27
C PRO A 70 -37.87 -58.39 -21.11
N ASP A 71 -39.11 -57.86 -21.10
CA ASP A 71 -40.23 -58.41 -21.84
C ASP A 71 -40.10 -58.19 -23.35
N LEU A 72 -39.59 -57.02 -23.76
CA LEU A 72 -39.33 -56.70 -25.16
C LEU A 72 -38.20 -57.55 -25.74
N TRP A 73 -37.14 -57.79 -24.96
CA TRP A 73 -36.05 -58.68 -25.34
C TRP A 73 -36.52 -60.13 -25.50
N ALA A 74 -37.37 -60.61 -24.60
CA ALA A 74 -37.93 -61.95 -24.67
C ALA A 74 -38.79 -62.19 -25.92
N ARG A 75 -39.48 -61.15 -26.43
CA ARG A 75 -40.38 -61.25 -27.58
C ARG A 75 -39.71 -61.00 -28.93
N ASN A 76 -38.78 -60.05 -28.99
CA ASN A 76 -38.23 -59.53 -30.24
C ASN A 76 -36.72 -59.82 -30.40
N GLY A 77 -36.08 -60.41 -29.38
CA GLY A 77 -34.65 -60.75 -29.40
C GLY A 77 -33.74 -59.54 -29.59
N VAL A 78 -32.62 -59.75 -30.29
CA VAL A 78 -31.56 -58.74 -30.49
C VAL A 78 -32.04 -57.51 -31.30
N ASN A 79 -33.15 -57.62 -32.04
CA ASN A 79 -33.69 -56.53 -32.85
C ASN A 79 -34.13 -55.30 -32.03
N VAL A 80 -34.31 -55.45 -30.71
CA VAL A 80 -34.63 -54.35 -29.78
C VAL A 80 -33.40 -53.49 -29.44
N LEU A 81 -32.19 -54.03 -29.61
CA LEU A 81 -30.96 -53.36 -29.19
C LEU A 81 -30.73 -52.05 -29.98
N LEU A 82 -30.88 -52.09 -31.31
CA LEU A 82 -30.62 -50.93 -32.17
C LEU A 82 -31.52 -49.71 -31.86
N PRO A 83 -32.87 -49.84 -31.78
CA PRO A 83 -33.73 -48.72 -31.42
C PRO A 83 -33.52 -48.24 -29.98
N LEU A 84 -33.16 -49.13 -29.05
CA LEU A 84 -32.91 -48.78 -27.65
C LEU A 84 -31.61 -47.97 -27.50
N VAL A 85 -30.54 -48.39 -28.20
CA VAL A 85 -29.29 -47.62 -28.28
C VAL A 85 -29.54 -46.25 -28.92
N GLY A 86 -30.31 -46.20 -30.01
CA GLY A 86 -30.70 -44.94 -30.65
C GLY A 86 -31.45 -43.99 -29.71
N LEU A 87 -32.44 -44.51 -28.97
CA LEU A 87 -33.21 -43.75 -27.99
C LEU A 87 -32.32 -43.22 -26.84
N MET A 88 -31.39 -44.04 -26.36
CA MET A 88 -30.44 -43.64 -25.31
C MET A 88 -29.48 -42.55 -25.77
N LEU A 89 -28.93 -42.66 -26.99
CA LEU A 89 -28.04 -41.65 -27.55
C LEU A 89 -28.75 -40.31 -27.75
N ILE A 90 -29.99 -40.31 -28.24
CA ILE A 90 -30.79 -39.10 -28.40
C ILE A 90 -31.14 -38.49 -27.04
N SER A 91 -31.57 -39.32 -26.09
CA SER A 91 -31.94 -38.89 -24.73
C SER A 91 -30.79 -38.21 -24.00
N THR A 92 -29.59 -38.83 -24.03
CA THR A 92 -28.38 -38.32 -23.38
C THR A 92 -27.83 -37.07 -24.08
N SER A 93 -27.85 -37.02 -25.41
CA SER A 93 -27.42 -35.84 -26.18
C SER A 93 -28.29 -34.62 -25.87
N LEU A 94 -29.61 -34.79 -25.79
CA LEU A 94 -30.53 -33.72 -25.39
C LEU A 94 -30.29 -33.26 -23.95
N LEU A 95 -29.99 -34.19 -23.02
CA LEU A 95 -29.68 -33.84 -21.63
C LEU A 95 -28.44 -32.95 -21.53
N ILE A 96 -27.36 -33.31 -22.24
CA ILE A 96 -26.13 -32.52 -22.26
C ILE A 96 -26.39 -31.12 -22.82
N LEU A 97 -27.12 -31.00 -23.93
CA LEU A 97 -27.44 -29.72 -24.54
C LEU A 97 -28.27 -28.82 -23.62
N TRP A 98 -29.27 -29.37 -22.92
CA TRP A 98 -30.06 -28.62 -21.94
C TRP A 98 -29.22 -28.18 -20.74
N ILE A 99 -28.32 -29.03 -20.23
CA ILE A 99 -27.40 -28.67 -19.13
C ILE A 99 -26.48 -27.52 -19.55
N LEU A 100 -25.86 -27.61 -20.73
CA LEU A 100 -24.97 -26.57 -21.23
C LEU A 100 -25.70 -25.22 -21.40
N LEU A 101 -26.94 -25.25 -21.90
CA LEU A 101 -27.76 -24.05 -22.04
C LEU A 101 -28.07 -23.41 -20.67
N VAL A 102 -28.45 -24.22 -19.67
CA VAL A 102 -28.75 -23.75 -18.31
C VAL A 102 -27.49 -23.17 -17.64
N VAL A 103 -26.35 -23.85 -17.74
CA VAL A 103 -25.08 -23.36 -17.17
C VAL A 103 -24.67 -22.03 -17.82
N ALA A 104 -24.80 -21.91 -19.14
CA ALA A 104 -24.48 -20.67 -19.86
C ALA A 104 -25.43 -19.53 -19.49
N ALA A 105 -26.72 -19.81 -19.31
CA ALA A 105 -27.71 -18.84 -18.85
C ALA A 105 -27.41 -18.35 -17.43
N ILE A 106 -27.10 -19.26 -16.49
CA ILE A 106 -26.73 -18.92 -15.11
C ILE A 106 -25.46 -18.07 -15.08
N LYS A 107 -24.39 -18.47 -15.80
CA LYS A 107 -23.15 -17.68 -15.87
C LYS A 107 -23.36 -16.28 -16.45
N THR A 108 -24.22 -16.15 -17.47
CA THR A 108 -24.53 -14.85 -18.08
C THR A 108 -25.34 -13.98 -17.11
N ALA A 109 -26.26 -14.58 -16.36
CA ALA A 109 -27.07 -13.88 -15.35
C ALA A 109 -26.24 -13.44 -14.13
N THR A 110 -25.35 -14.29 -13.60
CA THR A 110 -24.48 -13.93 -12.47
C THR A 110 -23.48 -12.84 -12.86
N TYR A 111 -22.89 -12.94 -14.06
CA TYR A 111 -22.04 -11.89 -14.61
C TYR A 111 -22.80 -10.58 -14.78
N TRP A 112 -24.05 -10.63 -15.23
CA TRP A 112 -24.90 -9.45 -15.35
C TRP A 112 -25.21 -8.83 -13.98
N TRP A 113 -25.55 -9.66 -13.00
CA TRP A 113 -25.82 -9.22 -11.63
C TRP A 113 -24.63 -8.50 -11.02
N GLN A 114 -23.44 -9.12 -11.06
CA GLN A 114 -22.20 -8.51 -10.56
C GLN A 114 -21.90 -7.16 -11.22
N ASN A 115 -22.13 -7.06 -12.53
CA ASN A 115 -21.86 -5.85 -13.30
C ASN A 115 -22.91 -4.74 -13.11
N VAL A 116 -24.16 -5.10 -12.76
CA VAL A 116 -25.21 -4.13 -12.39
C VAL A 116 -24.94 -3.53 -11.01
N TYR A 117 -24.52 -4.34 -10.03
CA TYR A 117 -24.11 -3.84 -8.72
C TYR A 117 -22.89 -2.91 -8.83
N GLY A 118 -21.86 -3.30 -9.61
CA GLY A 118 -20.70 -2.43 -9.84
C GLY A 118 -21.02 -1.10 -10.55
N ARG A 119 -22.14 -1.01 -11.30
CA ARG A 119 -22.55 0.26 -11.94
C ARG A 119 -23.20 1.24 -10.98
N GLN A 120 -23.92 0.77 -9.96
CA GLN A 120 -24.57 1.66 -8.99
C GLN A 120 -23.52 2.35 -8.12
N ASP A 121 -22.48 1.61 -7.73
CA ASP A 121 -21.32 2.16 -7.03
C ASP A 121 -20.60 3.19 -7.93
N PHE A 122 -20.30 2.84 -9.18
CA PHE A 122 -19.63 3.76 -10.10
C PHE A 122 -20.43 5.05 -10.40
N SER A 123 -21.76 4.98 -10.50
CA SER A 123 -22.57 6.20 -10.68
C SER A 123 -22.57 7.10 -9.45
N ARG A 124 -22.55 6.51 -8.25
CA ARG A 124 -22.44 7.27 -7.00
C ARG A 124 -21.05 7.87 -6.85
N ASP A 125 -20.01 7.12 -7.20
CA ASP A 125 -18.63 7.61 -7.20
C ASP A 125 -18.43 8.76 -8.20
N LEU A 126 -19.13 8.73 -9.35
CA LEU A 126 -19.10 9.80 -10.34
C LEU A 126 -19.80 11.07 -9.83
N GLU A 127 -20.98 10.93 -9.21
CA GLU A 127 -21.70 12.04 -8.58
C GLU A 127 -20.89 12.65 -7.41
N GLU A 128 -20.26 11.81 -6.59
CA GLU A 128 -19.39 12.23 -5.50
C GLU A 128 -18.14 12.94 -6.03
N ALA A 129 -17.53 12.45 -7.11
CA ALA A 129 -16.40 13.10 -7.76
C ALA A 129 -16.77 14.47 -8.37
N GLU A 130 -17.95 14.60 -8.98
CA GLU A 130 -18.45 15.88 -9.49
C GLU A 130 -18.72 16.89 -8.35
N LEU A 131 -19.35 16.43 -7.26
CA LEU A 131 -19.56 17.25 -6.05
C LEU A 131 -18.24 17.68 -5.39
N MET A 132 -17.24 16.80 -5.34
CA MET A 132 -15.91 17.14 -4.83
C MET A 132 -15.19 18.14 -5.73
N ALA A 133 -15.30 18.01 -7.05
CA ALA A 133 -14.73 18.95 -8.01
C ALA A 133 -15.39 20.35 -7.89
N GLU A 134 -16.71 20.41 -7.71
CA GLU A 134 -17.41 21.68 -7.46
C GLU A 134 -16.99 22.31 -6.13
N ARG A 135 -16.90 21.53 -5.05
CA ARG A 135 -16.43 22.03 -3.73
C ARG A 135 -15.00 22.52 -3.77
N MET A 136 -14.11 21.84 -4.51
CA MET A 136 -12.74 22.30 -4.72
C MET A 136 -12.69 23.60 -5.52
N ALA A 137 -13.49 23.73 -6.58
CA ALA A 137 -13.57 24.96 -7.36
C ALA A 137 -14.12 26.15 -6.55
N VAL A 138 -15.03 25.92 -5.61
CA VAL A 138 -15.52 26.95 -4.68
C VAL A 138 -14.43 27.35 -3.68
N ARG A 139 -13.73 26.37 -3.08
CA ARG A 139 -12.60 26.65 -2.16
C ARG A 139 -11.47 27.41 -2.82
N GLU A 140 -11.16 27.11 -4.08
CA GLU A 140 -10.14 27.83 -4.85
C GLU A 140 -10.53 29.31 -5.05
N ARG A 141 -11.80 29.58 -5.39
CA ARG A 141 -12.33 30.95 -5.48
C ARG A 141 -12.33 31.68 -4.14
N GLU A 142 -12.64 30.99 -3.05
CA GLU A 142 -12.60 31.57 -1.70
C GLU A 142 -11.16 31.85 -1.22
N ALA A 143 -10.22 30.98 -1.57
CA ALA A 143 -8.79 31.18 -1.28
C ALA A 143 -8.22 32.37 -2.06
N ASP A 144 -8.56 32.49 -3.34
CA ASP A 144 -8.19 33.65 -4.17
C ASP A 144 -8.80 34.95 -3.61
N ALA A 145 -10.07 34.94 -3.18
CA ALA A 145 -10.71 36.09 -2.56
C ALA A 145 -10.08 36.49 -1.22
N ARG A 146 -9.62 35.52 -0.41
CA ARG A 146 -8.88 35.78 0.83
C ARG A 146 -7.50 36.35 0.57
N LEU A 147 -6.80 35.86 -0.45
CA LEU A 147 -5.52 36.42 -0.90
C LEU A 147 -5.68 37.89 -1.33
N ASP A 148 -6.73 38.20 -2.09
CA ASP A 148 -7.03 39.57 -2.49
C ASP A 148 -7.35 40.48 -1.29
N GLN A 149 -8.06 39.97 -0.28
CA GLN A 149 -8.32 40.72 0.96
C GLN A 149 -7.04 41.00 1.76
N VAL A 150 -6.14 40.02 1.87
CA VAL A 150 -4.84 40.19 2.56
C VAL A 150 -3.93 41.16 1.81
N ILE A 151 -3.91 41.10 0.47
CA ILE A 151 -3.16 42.03 -0.37
C ILE A 151 -3.72 43.45 -0.24
N THR A 152 -5.04 43.61 -0.16
CA THR A 152 -5.69 44.93 -0.03
C THR A 152 -5.53 45.52 1.38
N ALA A 153 -5.39 44.68 2.42
CA ALA A 153 -5.18 45.10 3.81
C ALA A 153 -3.73 45.53 4.12
N TRP A 154 -2.78 45.30 3.21
CA TRP A 154 -1.38 45.67 3.40
C TRP A 154 -1.14 47.13 2.97
N GLN A 155 -1.26 48.09 3.90
CA GLN A 155 -0.76 49.46 3.74
C GLN A 155 0.63 49.60 4.37
N PRO A 156 1.66 50.10 3.64
CA PRO A 156 2.98 50.34 4.21
C PRO A 156 2.95 51.59 5.10
N GLN A 157 3.19 51.43 6.40
CA GLN A 157 3.35 52.54 7.34
C GLN A 157 4.63 53.33 7.05
N SER A 158 4.45 54.62 6.79
CA SER A 158 5.49 55.63 6.61
C SER A 158 6.22 55.92 7.94
N LEU A 159 7.50 55.59 8.01
CA LEU A 159 8.43 56.07 9.04
C LEU A 159 8.81 57.52 8.76
N MET A 160 8.42 58.43 9.65
CA MET A 160 8.88 59.82 9.69
C MET A 160 10.39 59.86 10.02
N PHE A 161 11.20 60.46 9.16
CA PHE A 161 12.53 60.97 9.51
C PHE A 161 12.48 62.49 9.65
N ALA A 162 13.05 63.01 10.73
CA ALA A 162 13.27 64.43 10.98
C ALA A 162 14.29 65.03 9.97
N PRO A 163 14.23 66.35 9.65
CA PRO A 163 15.07 66.93 8.62
C PRO A 163 16.45 67.33 9.17
N ALA A 164 17.52 66.84 8.55
CA ALA A 164 18.87 67.31 8.79
C ALA A 164 19.23 68.45 7.82
N VAL A 165 19.72 69.53 8.42
CA VAL A 165 20.20 70.78 7.80
C VAL A 165 21.38 70.51 6.87
N ALA A 166 21.35 71.20 5.72
CA ALA A 166 22.32 71.13 4.65
C ALA A 166 23.71 71.66 5.05
N THR A 167 24.76 70.98 4.62
CA THR A 167 25.98 71.63 4.09
C THR A 167 26.65 70.76 3.02
N PRO A 168 27.30 71.37 2.01
CA PRO A 168 27.63 70.70 0.77
C PRO A 168 29.12 70.36 0.72
N GLN A 169 29.45 69.08 0.56
CA GLN A 169 30.73 68.68 -0.01
C GLN A 169 30.50 67.65 -1.11
N ALA A 170 30.78 68.11 -2.32
CA ALA A 170 30.81 67.34 -3.54
C ALA A 170 32.03 66.42 -3.55
N SER A 171 31.81 65.13 -3.33
CA SER A 171 32.64 64.06 -3.89
C SER A 171 31.98 62.71 -3.63
N ALA A 172 30.87 62.44 -4.31
CA ALA A 172 30.45 61.07 -4.57
C ALA A 172 29.54 61.04 -5.80
N VAL A 173 29.61 59.89 -6.48
CA VAL A 173 28.67 59.40 -7.49
C VAL A 173 29.01 59.77 -8.94
N ALA A 174 30.08 59.15 -9.45
CA ALA A 174 30.15 58.71 -10.84
C ALA A 174 30.93 57.38 -10.97
N ARG A 175 30.56 56.38 -10.16
CA ARG A 175 30.76 54.92 -10.30
C ARG A 175 29.69 54.27 -9.40
N ALA A 176 28.83 53.34 -9.80
CA ALA A 176 28.81 52.54 -11.02
C ALA A 176 27.45 52.69 -11.72
N SER A 177 27.45 53.54 -12.75
CA SER A 177 26.84 53.21 -14.03
C SER A 177 27.91 52.52 -14.87
N GLN A 178 27.59 51.34 -15.41
CA GLN A 178 28.13 50.70 -16.63
C GLN A 178 27.62 49.26 -16.55
N PHE A 179 26.56 48.86 -17.25
CA PHE A 179 26.73 48.32 -18.60
C PHE A 179 25.39 48.27 -19.35
N VAL A 180 24.98 49.38 -19.97
CA VAL A 180 24.28 49.37 -21.26
C VAL A 180 24.91 50.48 -22.08
N GLY A 181 25.61 50.11 -23.14
CA GLY A 181 26.24 51.06 -24.05
C GLY A 181 27.26 50.39 -24.96
N ASN A 182 26.78 49.87 -26.09
CA ASN A 182 27.51 49.67 -27.33
C ASN A 182 28.83 48.90 -27.28
N VAL A 183 28.75 47.60 -27.59
CA VAL A 183 29.85 46.94 -28.32
C VAL A 183 29.75 47.39 -29.79
N ARG A 184 30.55 48.40 -30.15
CA ARG A 184 31.03 48.58 -31.51
C ARG A 184 32.50 48.97 -31.47
N ALA A 185 33.33 48.01 -31.87
CA ALA A 185 34.66 48.14 -32.47
C ALA A 185 35.75 48.74 -31.54
N THR A 186 37.01 48.31 -31.54
CA THR A 186 37.85 47.73 -32.58
C THR A 186 39.03 47.02 -31.89
N ALA A 187 39.40 45.84 -32.37
CA ALA A 187 40.79 45.40 -32.36
C ALA A 187 41.16 44.98 -33.78
N GLY A 188 42.13 45.69 -34.34
CA GLY A 188 43.14 45.21 -35.30
C GLY A 188 42.71 44.41 -36.53
N VAL A 189 42.69 45.06 -37.71
CA VAL A 189 43.68 44.87 -38.82
C VAL A 189 43.90 43.39 -39.25
N LYS A 190 43.66 42.91 -40.50
CA LYS A 190 43.60 43.50 -41.87
C LYS A 190 43.07 42.42 -42.90
N PRO A 191 42.99 42.64 -44.23
CA PRO A 191 41.77 42.45 -45.05
C PRO A 191 41.87 41.34 -46.13
N SER A 192 40.80 40.98 -46.84
CA SER A 192 40.55 41.43 -48.24
C SER A 192 39.23 40.86 -48.79
N GLY A 193 38.63 41.55 -49.78
CA GLY A 193 37.76 40.90 -50.79
C GLY A 193 36.27 41.30 -50.82
N GLU A 194 36.01 42.49 -51.36
CA GLU A 194 34.89 42.93 -52.21
C GLU A 194 33.56 42.13 -52.32
N GLY A 195 32.45 42.89 -52.31
CA GLY A 195 31.55 42.85 -53.46
C GLY A 195 30.11 42.36 -53.26
N GLY A 196 29.23 43.24 -52.80
CA GLY A 196 28.12 43.71 -53.65
C GLY A 196 26.77 42.97 -53.68
N ILE A 197 25.76 43.70 -53.16
CA ILE A 197 24.46 44.02 -53.79
C ILE A 197 23.30 42.99 -53.70
N LYS A 198 22.23 43.46 -53.02
CA LYS A 198 20.75 43.38 -53.26
C LYS A 198 20.24 42.17 -54.07
N GLY A 199 19.20 41.44 -53.69
CA GLY A 199 18.05 41.76 -52.86
C GLY A 199 16.79 41.15 -53.50
N ILE A 200 15.68 41.18 -52.74
CA ILE A 200 14.27 41.09 -53.20
C ILE A 200 13.67 39.68 -53.42
N ALA A 201 12.95 39.25 -52.38
CA ALA A 201 11.50 39.00 -52.30
C ALA A 201 10.76 37.90 -53.11
N ARG A 202 9.76 37.36 -52.38
CA ARG A 202 8.47 36.74 -52.81
C ARG A 202 8.56 35.35 -53.47
N ALA A 203 7.56 34.46 -53.40
CA ALA A 203 6.37 34.23 -52.57
C ALA A 203 5.63 33.02 -53.20
N ARG A 204 4.94 32.19 -52.38
CA ARG A 204 3.86 31.24 -52.75
C ARG A 204 4.26 30.10 -53.71
N GLY A 205 3.72 28.88 -53.71
CA GLY A 205 2.56 28.23 -53.10
C GLY A 205 2.15 27.05 -54.03
N GLY A 206 1.47 26.00 -53.51
CA GLY A 206 0.87 24.90 -54.31
C GLY A 206 1.68 23.59 -54.23
N VAL A 207 1.27 22.54 -53.49
CA VAL A 207 0.16 21.56 -53.67
C VAL A 207 0.36 20.60 -54.86
N GLY A 208 0.41 19.29 -54.60
CA GLY A 208 0.29 18.24 -55.62
C GLY A 208 0.54 16.81 -55.12
N PHE A 209 -0.53 16.01 -55.12
CA PHE A 209 -0.62 14.56 -54.83
C PHE A 209 0.12 13.66 -55.85
N ALA A 210 0.52 12.45 -55.44
CA ALA A 210 0.27 11.17 -56.15
C ALA A 210 0.94 9.96 -55.42
N GLY A 211 0.22 8.83 -55.33
CA GLY A 211 0.76 7.51 -54.94
C GLY A 211 1.23 6.69 -56.17
N PRO A 212 1.04 5.37 -56.21
CA PRO A 212 1.92 4.32 -55.67
C PRO A 212 2.33 3.25 -56.72
N ALA A 213 3.33 2.40 -56.43
CA ALA A 213 3.57 1.01 -56.94
C ALA A 213 5.03 0.61 -56.63
N GLU A 214 5.36 -0.45 -55.89
CA GLU A 214 5.37 -1.89 -56.21
C GLU A 214 6.28 -2.33 -57.38
N GLN A 215 7.41 -3.01 -57.05
CA GLN A 215 8.10 -4.07 -57.81
C GLN A 215 9.25 -4.64 -56.93
N THR A 216 9.10 -5.82 -56.32
CA THR A 216 9.45 -7.18 -56.77
C THR A 216 10.94 -7.57 -56.74
N ASN A 217 11.17 -8.71 -56.04
CA ASN A 217 12.09 -9.83 -56.30
C ASN A 217 13.49 -9.92 -55.66
N ALA A 218 13.59 -10.99 -54.84
CA ALA A 218 14.52 -12.12 -54.95
C ALA A 218 15.81 -12.14 -54.10
N MET A 219 15.73 -12.97 -53.04
CA MET A 219 16.52 -14.20 -52.80
C MET A 219 18.00 -14.11 -52.37
N VAL A 220 18.19 -14.43 -51.08
CA VAL A 220 19.19 -15.32 -50.43
C VAL A 220 20.69 -15.14 -50.74
N ALA A 221 21.44 -14.75 -49.71
CA ALA A 221 22.78 -15.28 -49.40
C ALA A 221 23.05 -15.23 -47.89
N HIS A 222 23.52 -16.36 -47.35
CA HIS A 222 23.97 -16.55 -45.97
C HIS A 222 25.16 -15.65 -45.63
N SER A 223 25.18 -15.10 -44.41
CA SER A 223 26.46 -14.87 -43.70
C SER A 223 26.27 -14.82 -42.18
N THR A 224 27.14 -15.57 -41.52
CA THR A 224 27.21 -15.87 -40.09
C THR A 224 28.17 -14.89 -39.41
N ALA A 225 27.77 -14.29 -38.28
CA ALA A 225 28.68 -13.68 -37.28
C ALA A 225 27.91 -13.56 -35.94
N LEU A 226 28.13 -14.48 -35.00
CA LEU A 226 29.11 -14.43 -33.89
C LEU A 226 28.61 -13.61 -32.68
N LEU A 227 28.07 -14.35 -31.70
CA LEU A 227 27.86 -13.95 -30.30
C LEU A 227 29.16 -14.16 -29.51
N PRO A 228 29.48 -13.34 -28.49
CA PRO A 228 30.63 -13.60 -27.63
C PRO A 228 30.34 -14.70 -26.59
N GLU A 229 31.27 -15.66 -26.49
CA GLU A 229 31.26 -16.80 -25.58
C GLU A 229 31.51 -16.42 -24.10
N MET A 230 30.87 -17.17 -23.21
CA MET A 230 31.09 -17.17 -21.76
C MET A 230 32.28 -18.08 -21.39
N PRO A 231 33.13 -17.72 -20.39
CA PRO A 231 34.20 -18.60 -19.94
C PRO A 231 33.69 -19.75 -19.04
N PRO A 232 34.41 -20.89 -18.99
CA PRO A 232 33.95 -22.12 -18.34
C PRO A 232 34.08 -22.10 -16.81
N THR A 233 33.15 -22.80 -16.16
CA THR A 233 33.09 -23.08 -14.73
C THR A 233 34.17 -24.08 -14.29
N VAL A 234 34.93 -23.74 -13.24
CA VAL A 234 35.87 -24.64 -12.54
C VAL A 234 35.18 -25.22 -11.30
N PRO A 235 35.29 -26.53 -11.00
CA PRO A 235 34.72 -27.11 -9.79
C PRO A 235 35.66 -26.91 -8.60
N VAL A 236 35.15 -26.37 -7.48
CA VAL A 236 35.90 -26.23 -6.22
C VAL A 236 35.48 -27.36 -5.27
N ALA A 237 36.46 -28.18 -4.89
CA ALA A 237 36.35 -29.22 -3.86
C ALA A 237 36.30 -28.62 -2.44
N PRO A 238 35.72 -29.33 -1.44
CA PRO A 238 35.55 -28.78 -0.09
C PRO A 238 36.86 -28.82 0.70
N SER A 239 37.06 -27.84 1.57
CA SER A 239 38.17 -27.78 2.54
C SER A 239 37.69 -27.14 3.86
N PRO A 240 38.36 -27.43 4.98
CA PRO A 240 37.75 -28.06 6.14
C PRO A 240 37.20 -27.09 7.21
N LEU A 241 36.41 -27.68 8.11
CA LEU A 241 35.93 -27.11 9.38
C LEU A 241 37.04 -26.36 10.14
N VAL A 242 36.88 -25.04 10.27
CA VAL A 242 37.62 -24.21 11.22
C VAL A 242 36.73 -24.01 12.45
N GLN A 243 37.19 -24.48 13.61
CA GLN A 243 36.55 -24.23 14.90
C GLN A 243 36.64 -22.74 15.25
N PRO A 244 35.59 -22.11 15.80
CA PRO A 244 35.68 -20.73 16.26
C PRO A 244 36.48 -20.66 17.55
N SER A 245 37.60 -19.94 17.49
CA SER A 245 38.33 -19.44 18.64
C SER A 245 37.50 -18.38 19.38
N THR A 246 37.58 -18.43 20.69
CA THR A 246 36.93 -17.56 21.66
C THR A 246 37.48 -16.13 21.60
N SER A 247 36.67 -15.15 21.20
CA SER A 247 36.55 -13.80 21.82
C SER A 247 35.68 -12.86 20.98
N ALA A 248 34.99 -11.94 21.67
CA ALA A 248 34.05 -10.90 21.19
C ALA A 248 32.59 -11.35 20.97
N ARG A 249 31.74 -10.99 21.94
CA ARG A 249 30.27 -11.16 21.91
C ARG A 249 29.65 -10.16 20.93
N SER A 250 29.04 -10.64 19.85
CA SER A 250 28.11 -9.91 18.98
C SER A 250 26.68 -10.34 19.29
N GLY A 251 25.84 -9.38 19.71
CA GLY A 251 24.42 -9.61 20.03
C GLY A 251 23.52 -9.24 18.87
N LEU A 252 23.51 -10.05 17.80
CA LEU A 252 22.54 -9.95 16.71
C LEU A 252 21.54 -11.11 16.86
N TYR A 253 20.26 -10.81 17.05
CA TYR A 253 19.20 -11.82 17.08
C TYR A 253 18.21 -11.54 15.95
N ILE A 254 18.29 -12.33 14.88
CA ILE A 254 17.18 -12.48 13.94
C ILE A 254 16.16 -13.34 14.68
N VAL A 255 14.99 -12.79 14.99
CA VAL A 255 13.90 -13.57 15.58
C VAL A 255 13.34 -14.49 14.49
N PRO A 256 13.46 -15.82 14.62
CA PRO A 256 13.04 -16.75 13.58
C PRO A 256 11.51 -16.85 13.51
N ARG A 257 11.00 -17.15 12.30
CA ARG A 257 9.58 -17.47 12.06
C ARG A 257 9.21 -18.76 12.82
N PRO A 258 8.02 -18.85 13.45
CA PRO A 258 7.49 -20.14 13.85
C PRO A 258 7.01 -20.88 12.59
N HIS A 259 7.61 -22.04 12.30
CA HIS A 259 7.04 -23.05 11.39
C HIS A 259 6.36 -24.16 12.20
N GLU A 260 5.44 -24.84 11.51
CA GLU A 260 4.37 -25.74 11.92
C GLU A 260 4.72 -26.96 12.80
N GLU A 261 3.66 -27.41 13.50
CA GLU A 261 3.36 -28.74 14.04
C GLU A 261 4.27 -29.33 15.15
N VAL A 262 3.77 -29.28 16.41
CA VAL A 262 4.04 -30.31 17.42
C VAL A 262 2.77 -30.59 18.24
N GLU A 263 2.46 -31.88 18.37
CA GLU A 263 1.28 -32.51 18.96
C GLU A 263 1.03 -32.20 20.46
N ASP A 264 -0.24 -32.31 20.81
CA ASP A 264 -0.88 -32.18 22.12
C ASP A 264 -0.33 -33.19 23.16
N HIS A 265 0.32 -32.69 24.21
CA HIS A 265 0.41 -33.39 25.48
C HIS A 265 0.17 -32.42 26.65
N ARG A 266 -1.06 -32.47 27.17
CA ARG A 266 -1.46 -31.92 28.45
C ARG A 266 -0.76 -32.68 29.58
N ASP A 267 -0.14 -31.95 30.51
CA ASP A 267 0.03 -32.44 31.87
C ASP A 267 -0.20 -31.29 32.85
N ASP A 268 -1.26 -31.43 33.63
CA ASP A 268 -1.74 -30.50 34.65
C ASP A 268 -0.93 -30.70 35.93
N THR A 269 -0.26 -29.67 36.45
CA THR A 269 0.04 -29.59 37.90
C THR A 269 0.46 -28.16 38.32
N PHE A 270 -0.39 -27.48 39.09
CA PHE A 270 -0.05 -26.32 39.90
C PHE A 270 0.10 -26.74 41.37
N PRO A 271 1.10 -26.24 42.14
CA PRO A 271 1.05 -26.31 43.59
C PRO A 271 0.59 -25.00 44.23
N ASP A 272 -0.26 -25.21 45.23
CA ASP A 272 -1.00 -24.31 46.09
C ASP A 272 -0.08 -23.67 47.17
N VAL A 273 -0.15 -22.34 47.39
CA VAL A 273 0.61 -21.64 48.45
C VAL A 273 -0.33 -21.10 49.51
N LYS A 274 -0.36 -21.77 50.67
CA LYS A 274 -1.03 -21.35 51.91
C LYS A 274 -0.22 -20.31 52.68
N ARG A 275 -0.94 -19.30 53.19
CA ARG A 275 -0.50 -18.26 54.14
C ARG A 275 -0.25 -18.79 55.56
N LYS A 276 0.75 -18.18 56.21
CA LYS A 276 0.87 -17.81 57.65
C LYS A 276 1.90 -16.65 57.66
N GLY A 277 1.74 -15.49 58.28
CA GLY A 277 0.90 -15.07 59.39
C GLY A 277 1.77 -14.92 60.65
N GLU A 278 2.46 -13.78 60.82
CA GLU A 278 2.90 -13.30 62.13
C GLU A 278 3.20 -11.79 62.12
N LEU A 279 2.55 -11.06 63.04
CA LEU A 279 2.69 -9.63 63.33
C LEU A 279 3.81 -9.40 64.36
N ALA A 280 4.51 -8.27 64.26
CA ALA A 280 5.08 -7.60 65.41
C ALA A 280 5.05 -6.07 65.23
N ASP A 281 4.54 -5.39 66.26
CA ASP A 281 4.49 -3.95 66.48
C ASP A 281 5.86 -3.26 66.37
N ILE A 282 5.87 -2.01 65.90
CA ILE A 282 6.53 -0.86 66.56
C ILE A 282 5.86 0.42 66.03
N ASP A 283 5.17 1.09 66.96
CA ASP A 283 4.62 2.44 66.87
C ASP A 283 5.70 3.45 67.29
N GLN A 284 5.99 4.45 66.45
CA GLN A 284 6.53 5.77 66.84
C GLN A 284 6.79 6.71 65.63
N ARG A 285 6.06 7.82 65.61
CA ARG A 285 6.41 9.13 65.01
C ARG A 285 5.73 10.21 65.88
N PRO A 286 6.13 11.50 65.88
CA PRO A 286 7.13 12.16 65.02
C PRO A 286 8.09 13.13 65.76
N THR A 287 9.14 13.58 65.07
CA THR A 287 9.79 14.87 65.40
C THR A 287 10.28 15.54 64.13
N ILE A 288 9.88 16.81 63.97
CA ILE A 288 10.27 17.73 62.90
C ILE A 288 11.45 18.57 63.40
N PRO A 289 12.54 18.65 62.63
CA PRO A 289 13.34 19.87 62.50
C PRO A 289 13.34 20.27 61.01
N GLY A 290 13.02 21.50 60.63
CA GLY A 290 13.83 22.68 60.86
C GLY A 290 14.13 23.25 59.47
N LYS A 291 13.56 24.42 59.19
CA LYS A 291 13.69 25.17 57.94
C LYS A 291 15.05 25.87 57.96
N ASP A 292 15.80 25.76 56.87
CA ASP A 292 16.53 26.84 56.18
C ASP A 292 17.76 26.27 55.43
N ASP A 293 17.95 26.81 54.22
CA ASP A 293 19.13 26.76 53.35
C ASP A 293 19.52 25.42 52.71
N GLU A 294 19.03 25.15 51.49
CA GLU A 294 19.84 24.44 50.50
C GLU A 294 19.46 24.89 49.07
N GLU A 295 20.47 25.41 48.39
CA GLU A 295 20.48 25.89 47.02
C GLU A 295 20.26 24.76 46.00
N GLU A 296 19.49 25.09 44.96
CA GLU A 296 19.62 24.66 43.57
C GLU A 296 20.50 23.43 43.27
N GLN A 297 19.89 22.25 43.23
CA GLN A 297 20.31 21.17 42.34
C GLN A 297 19.08 20.63 41.60
N ALA A 298 18.85 21.17 40.41
CA ALA A 298 18.07 20.47 39.40
C ALA A 298 18.77 19.13 39.15
N SER A 299 18.21 18.05 39.71
CA SER A 299 18.67 16.70 39.47
C SER A 299 18.56 16.40 37.97
N ALA A 300 19.66 16.50 37.25
CA ALA A 300 19.79 15.90 35.94
C ALA A 300 19.52 14.41 36.13
N VAL A 301 18.34 13.96 35.69
CA VAL A 301 18.03 12.54 35.57
C VAL A 301 19.07 11.99 34.61
N GLN A 302 20.07 11.29 35.12
CA GLN A 302 20.96 10.50 34.29
C GLN A 302 20.08 9.46 33.59
N GLU A 303 19.72 9.72 32.33
CA GLU A 303 18.90 8.81 31.53
C GLU A 303 19.62 7.47 31.48
N THR A 304 19.04 6.50 32.16
CA THR A 304 19.56 5.13 32.13
C THR A 304 19.46 4.66 30.69
N PRO A 305 20.53 4.10 30.11
CA PRO A 305 20.51 3.71 28.71
C PRO A 305 19.30 2.80 28.44
N LEU A 306 18.59 3.04 27.34
CA LEU A 306 17.38 2.30 27.00
C LEU A 306 17.71 0.97 26.31
N ARG A 307 16.83 -0.01 26.48
CA ARG A 307 16.83 -1.27 25.74
C ARG A 307 15.46 -1.52 25.13
N LEU A 308 15.45 -2.10 23.93
CA LEU A 308 14.23 -2.55 23.26
C LEU A 308 14.02 -4.05 23.49
N VAL A 309 12.81 -4.41 23.90
CA VAL A 309 12.32 -5.78 23.97
C VAL A 309 11.17 -5.93 22.98
N VAL A 310 11.30 -6.87 22.05
CA VAL A 310 10.39 -6.99 20.91
C VAL A 310 9.61 -8.30 20.96
N GLY A 311 8.30 -8.20 20.73
CA GLY A 311 7.39 -9.31 20.52
C GLY A 311 6.70 -9.16 19.17
N MET A 312 6.45 -10.28 18.50
CA MET A 312 5.74 -10.29 17.22
C MET A 312 4.62 -11.32 17.27
N GLY A 313 3.58 -11.07 16.49
CA GLY A 313 2.47 -12.00 16.26
C GLY A 313 2.03 -11.88 14.81
N LEU A 314 1.82 -13.02 14.17
CA LEU A 314 1.28 -13.11 12.82
C LEU A 314 0.39 -14.35 12.76
N ASP A 315 -0.86 -14.16 12.41
CA ASP A 315 -1.84 -15.24 12.30
C ASP A 315 -2.72 -15.03 11.05
N PRO A 316 -3.05 -16.08 10.28
CA PRO A 316 -3.93 -15.93 9.11
C PRO A 316 -5.37 -15.56 9.50
N GLY A 317 -5.77 -15.70 10.75
CA GLY A 317 -7.15 -15.49 11.19
C GLY A 317 -8.05 -16.70 10.91
N ILE A 318 -9.24 -16.70 11.53
CA ILE A 318 -10.20 -17.80 11.45
C ILE A 318 -10.86 -17.84 10.07
N ALA A 319 -11.28 -16.68 9.57
CA ALA A 319 -12.00 -16.59 8.29
C ALA A 319 -11.09 -16.83 7.08
N ARG A 320 -9.79 -16.51 7.19
CA ARG A 320 -8.81 -16.65 6.11
C ARG A 320 -7.83 -17.81 6.31
N LYS A 321 -8.08 -18.74 7.24
CA LYS A 321 -7.19 -19.89 7.54
C LYS A 321 -6.80 -20.77 6.34
N ASN A 322 -7.63 -20.79 5.29
CA ASN A 322 -7.39 -21.58 4.07
C ASN A 322 -6.86 -20.72 2.89
N SER A 323 -6.54 -19.45 3.15
CA SER A 323 -5.99 -18.50 2.18
C SER A 323 -4.57 -18.11 2.60
N PRO A 324 -3.71 -17.69 1.67
CA PRO A 324 -2.40 -17.16 2.04
C PRO A 324 -2.58 -15.95 2.96
N ASN A 325 -1.72 -15.86 3.98
CA ASN A 325 -1.61 -14.63 4.77
C ASN A 325 -1.01 -13.53 3.88
N GLU A 326 -1.79 -12.46 3.68
CA GLU A 326 -1.43 -11.29 2.88
C GLU A 326 -0.68 -10.23 3.72
N ASP A 327 -0.67 -10.36 5.05
CA ASP A 327 0.18 -9.56 5.95
C ASP A 327 1.65 -10.00 5.89
N ASN A 328 2.55 -9.03 6.00
CA ASN A 328 3.94 -9.27 6.31
C ASN A 328 4.43 -8.30 7.39
N LEU A 329 5.33 -8.79 8.22
CA LEU A 329 5.99 -8.01 9.26
C LEU A 329 7.52 -8.12 9.15
N PHE A 330 8.21 -7.11 9.66
CA PHE A 330 9.66 -7.09 9.77
C PHE A 330 10.07 -6.39 11.05
N ALA A 331 11.03 -6.98 11.76
CA ALA A 331 11.62 -6.38 12.95
C ALA A 331 13.12 -6.69 12.97
N ILE A 332 13.92 -5.63 13.09
CA ILE A 332 15.33 -5.73 13.44
C ILE A 332 15.60 -4.77 14.58
N GLN A 333 16.50 -5.17 15.48
CA GLN A 333 16.97 -4.32 16.56
C GLN A 333 18.47 -4.50 16.76
N GLY A 334 19.10 -3.49 17.33
CA GLY A 334 20.51 -3.49 17.63
C GLY A 334 20.87 -2.38 18.59
N VAL A 335 22.17 -2.16 18.71
CA VAL A 335 22.75 -1.04 19.44
C VAL A 335 23.75 -0.38 18.50
N ARG A 336 23.76 0.94 18.48
CA ARG A 336 24.74 1.73 17.74
C ARG A 336 25.45 2.70 18.66
N ASP A 337 26.64 3.10 18.27
CA ASP A 337 27.33 4.21 18.93
C ASP A 337 26.76 5.52 18.38
N GLY A 338 26.32 6.41 19.26
CA GLY A 338 25.92 7.78 18.92
C GLY A 338 26.70 8.79 19.75
N LYS A 339 26.49 10.09 19.49
CA LYS A 339 27.15 11.21 20.18
C LYS A 339 27.15 11.12 21.71
N GLU A 340 26.08 10.57 22.28
CA GLU A 340 25.88 10.45 23.74
C GLU A 340 26.15 9.03 24.27
N GLY A 341 26.76 8.17 23.45
CA GLY A 341 27.10 6.79 23.78
C GLY A 341 26.23 5.77 23.05
N GLN A 342 26.21 4.53 23.57
CA GLN A 342 25.46 3.44 22.95
C GLN A 342 23.95 3.65 23.06
N GLN A 343 23.29 3.71 21.91
CA GLN A 343 21.86 3.91 21.78
C GLN A 343 21.19 2.68 21.15
N PRO A 344 20.01 2.26 21.64
CA PRO A 344 19.25 1.23 20.96
C PRO A 344 18.79 1.72 19.59
N VAL A 345 18.73 0.80 18.63
CA VAL A 345 18.10 1.03 17.33
C VAL A 345 17.16 -0.10 16.97
N GLY A 346 16.16 0.20 16.16
CA GLY A 346 15.36 -0.84 15.51
C GLY A 346 14.48 -0.31 14.39
N LEU A 347 14.20 -1.18 13.43
CA LEU A 347 13.20 -0.94 12.38
C LEU A 347 12.10 -1.99 12.53
N PHE A 348 10.88 -1.50 12.68
CA PHE A 348 9.67 -2.29 12.85
C PHE A 348 8.68 -1.90 11.77
N VAL A 349 8.15 -2.88 11.03
CA VAL A 349 7.28 -2.62 9.89
C VAL A 349 6.16 -3.66 9.85
N ILE A 350 4.95 -3.21 9.56
CA ILE A 350 3.82 -4.05 9.15
C ILE A 350 3.31 -3.55 7.80
N ALA A 351 3.00 -4.48 6.92
CA ALA A 351 2.39 -4.24 5.63
C ALA A 351 1.25 -5.25 5.41
N ASP A 352 0.03 -4.74 5.26
CA ASP A 352 -1.18 -5.52 4.98
C ASP A 352 -1.44 -5.51 3.47
N GLY A 353 -1.44 -6.69 2.85
CA GLY A 353 -1.51 -6.86 1.41
C GLY A 353 -2.94 -6.91 0.86
N MET A 354 -3.16 -6.24 -0.27
CA MET A 354 -4.45 -6.24 -0.98
C MET A 354 -4.26 -6.47 -2.50
N GLY A 355 -5.32 -6.92 -3.17
CA GLY A 355 -5.31 -7.25 -4.61
C GLY A 355 -5.63 -8.72 -4.92
N GLY A 356 -6.03 -9.47 -3.89
CA GLY A 356 -6.48 -10.86 -3.94
C GLY A 356 -5.35 -11.86 -3.75
N HIS A 357 -5.51 -12.79 -2.81
CA HIS A 357 -4.63 -13.93 -2.47
C HIS A 357 -3.15 -13.69 -2.82
N ALA A 358 -2.67 -14.23 -3.95
CA ALA A 358 -1.26 -14.18 -4.33
C ALA A 358 -0.71 -12.77 -4.61
N ASN A 359 -1.55 -11.81 -4.98
CA ASN A 359 -1.14 -10.45 -5.29
C ASN A 359 -0.91 -9.63 -4.01
N GLY A 360 -1.78 -9.75 -3.01
CA GLY A 360 -1.62 -9.03 -1.74
C GLY A 360 -0.37 -9.47 -1.00
N GLN A 361 -0.17 -10.79 -0.87
CA GLN A 361 1.06 -11.34 -0.28
C GLN A 361 2.33 -10.88 -1.01
N MET A 362 2.27 -10.74 -2.34
CA MET A 362 3.40 -10.24 -3.12
C MET A 362 3.65 -8.76 -2.84
N ALA A 363 2.60 -7.95 -2.77
CA ALA A 363 2.70 -6.52 -2.50
C ALA A 363 3.32 -6.24 -1.13
N SER A 364 2.80 -6.84 -0.06
CA SER A 364 3.31 -6.64 1.30
C SER A 364 4.76 -7.12 1.45
N ARG A 365 5.11 -8.27 0.84
CA ARG A 365 6.50 -8.76 0.81
C ARG A 365 7.45 -7.80 0.10
N MET A 366 7.05 -7.28 -1.07
CA MET A 366 7.86 -6.31 -1.82
C MET A 366 8.05 -5.01 -1.04
N ALA A 367 7.01 -4.56 -0.34
CA ALA A 367 7.05 -3.41 0.53
C ALA A 367 8.09 -3.57 1.65
N ILE A 368 8.02 -4.67 2.40
CA ILE A 368 8.95 -5.01 3.47
C ILE A 368 10.39 -5.10 2.95
N GLN A 369 10.60 -5.78 1.81
CA GLN A 369 11.93 -5.92 1.23
C GLN A 369 12.51 -4.54 0.89
N ALA A 370 11.76 -3.71 0.16
CA ALA A 370 12.24 -2.41 -0.31
C ALA A 370 12.61 -1.45 0.84
N ILE A 371 11.79 -1.37 1.89
CA ILE A 371 12.11 -0.52 3.05
C ILE A 371 13.31 -1.07 3.83
N SER A 372 13.40 -2.40 4.01
CA SER A 372 14.54 -3.02 4.69
C SER A 372 15.86 -2.80 3.95
N ASP A 373 15.86 -2.86 2.61
CA ASP A 373 17.04 -2.66 1.77
C ASP A 373 17.58 -1.22 1.83
N VAL A 374 16.70 -0.25 2.12
CA VAL A 374 17.08 1.16 2.27
C VAL A 374 17.55 1.45 3.70
N VAL A 375 16.78 1.03 4.70
CA VAL A 375 16.94 1.49 6.08
C VAL A 375 17.92 0.62 6.87
N ALA A 376 17.86 -0.71 6.72
CA ALA A 376 18.69 -1.63 7.52
C ALA A 376 20.20 -1.43 7.33
N PRO A 377 20.74 -1.18 6.12
CA PRO A 377 22.17 -0.95 5.96
C PRO A 377 22.66 0.28 6.71
N THR A 378 21.87 1.34 6.80
CA THR A 378 22.23 2.56 7.55
C THR A 378 22.13 2.33 9.05
N LEU A 379 21.08 1.66 9.52
CA LEU A 379 20.94 1.30 10.93
C LEU A 379 22.08 0.44 11.49
N LEU A 380 22.68 -0.40 10.64
CA LEU A 380 23.73 -1.33 11.03
C LEU A 380 25.15 -0.74 10.88
N ARG A 381 25.30 0.47 10.35
CA ARG A 381 26.61 1.17 10.34
C ARG A 381 26.93 1.69 11.74
N GLN A 382 28.22 1.68 12.08
CA GLN A 382 28.76 2.21 13.34
C GLN A 382 29.26 3.66 13.22
N GLU A 383 28.94 4.36 12.13
CA GLU A 383 29.44 5.71 11.90
C GLU A 383 28.46 6.76 12.44
N ASP A 384 28.98 7.66 13.27
CA ASP A 384 28.23 8.76 13.87
C ASP A 384 28.06 9.86 12.81
N THR A 385 27.03 9.74 11.98
CA THR A 385 26.62 10.80 11.05
C THR A 385 25.32 11.43 11.52
N ASP A 386 25.15 12.73 11.25
CA ASP A 386 23.89 13.46 11.41
C ASP A 386 22.89 12.94 10.36
N GLU A 387 22.45 11.71 10.55
CA GLU A 387 21.56 11.00 9.64
C GLU A 387 20.13 11.51 9.83
N ALA A 388 19.54 12.01 8.75
CA ALA A 388 18.13 12.34 8.72
C ALA A 388 17.30 11.05 8.65
N PHE A 389 17.09 10.38 9.80
CA PHE A 389 16.32 9.12 9.88
C PHE A 389 14.91 9.24 9.33
N ASP A 390 14.27 10.41 9.48
CA ASP A 390 12.98 10.71 8.87
C ASP A 390 13.05 10.59 7.34
N GLU A 391 14.05 11.21 6.71
CA GLU A 391 14.23 11.16 5.26
C GLU A 391 14.58 9.75 4.77
N LEU A 392 15.42 9.02 5.53
CA LEU A 392 15.76 7.64 5.24
C LEU A 392 14.52 6.73 5.26
N LEU A 393 13.67 6.90 6.28
CA LEU A 393 12.44 6.14 6.43
C LEU A 393 11.46 6.45 5.29
N LEU A 394 11.26 7.74 4.98
CA LEU A 394 10.41 8.20 3.88
C LEU A 394 10.88 7.68 2.52
N GLU A 395 12.19 7.73 2.24
CA GLU A 395 12.78 7.17 1.02
C GLU A 395 12.52 5.67 0.91
N GLY A 396 12.64 4.92 2.02
CA GLY A 396 12.31 3.50 2.05
C GLY A 396 10.87 3.21 1.64
N VAL A 397 9.90 3.97 2.15
CA VAL A 397 8.49 3.83 1.77
C VAL A 397 8.23 4.27 0.34
N HIS A 398 8.87 5.34 -0.13
CA HIS A 398 8.75 5.78 -1.53
C HIS A 398 9.30 4.72 -2.50
N ARG A 399 10.42 4.06 -2.18
CA ARG A 399 10.93 2.94 -2.96
C ARG A 399 10.00 1.75 -2.96
N ALA A 400 9.41 1.42 -1.81
CA ALA A 400 8.37 0.39 -1.73
C ALA A 400 7.19 0.69 -2.66
N ASN A 401 6.66 1.92 -2.60
CA ASN A 401 5.57 2.36 -3.48
C ASN A 401 5.94 2.22 -4.96
N LEU A 402 7.11 2.75 -5.34
CA LEU A 402 7.54 2.75 -6.73
C LEU A 402 7.77 1.32 -7.25
N GLY A 403 8.36 0.44 -6.43
CA GLY A 403 8.59 -0.97 -6.79
C GLY A 403 7.28 -1.72 -7.06
N ILE A 404 6.28 -1.56 -6.19
CA ILE A 404 4.95 -2.17 -6.37
C ILE A 404 4.24 -1.58 -7.59
N TYR A 405 4.28 -0.25 -7.76
CA TYR A 405 3.66 0.44 -8.90
C TYR A 405 4.27 -0.02 -10.24
N GLN A 406 5.60 -0.09 -10.34
CA GLN A 406 6.28 -0.57 -11.56
C GLN A 406 5.89 -2.01 -11.87
N ARG A 407 5.81 -2.85 -10.83
CA ARG A 407 5.40 -4.25 -10.98
C ARG A 407 3.95 -4.39 -11.46
N ASN A 408 3.03 -3.57 -10.93
CA ASN A 408 1.66 -3.46 -11.42
C ASN A 408 1.59 -3.10 -12.90
N ARG A 409 2.42 -2.15 -13.35
CA ARG A 409 2.50 -1.75 -14.78
C ARG A 409 3.07 -2.85 -15.67
N GLN A 410 4.09 -3.57 -15.22
CA GLN A 410 4.72 -4.64 -15.99
C GLN A 410 3.83 -5.87 -16.16
N GLN A 411 3.01 -6.19 -15.17
CA GLN A 411 2.18 -7.40 -15.18
C GLN A 411 0.71 -7.16 -15.50
N GLU A 412 0.31 -5.91 -15.76
CA GLU A 412 -1.09 -5.50 -15.90
C GLU A 412 -1.95 -5.96 -14.70
N ARG A 413 -1.38 -5.86 -13.50
CA ARG A 413 -2.02 -6.21 -12.22
C ARG A 413 -2.36 -4.98 -11.41
N MET A 414 -3.23 -5.18 -10.42
CA MET A 414 -3.57 -4.20 -9.40
C MET A 414 -3.38 -4.84 -8.03
N MET A 415 -2.15 -4.80 -7.53
CA MET A 415 -1.81 -5.16 -6.16
C MET A 415 -1.44 -3.91 -5.36
N GLY A 416 -1.73 -3.92 -4.07
CA GLY A 416 -1.39 -2.82 -3.18
C GLY A 416 -1.12 -3.34 -1.79
N THR A 417 -0.63 -2.48 -0.92
CA THR A 417 -0.44 -2.83 0.49
C THR A 417 -0.47 -1.57 1.33
N THR A 418 -0.94 -1.68 2.58
CA THR A 418 -0.68 -0.67 3.59
C THR A 418 0.79 -0.73 4.02
N MET A 419 1.25 0.27 4.76
CA MET A 419 2.49 0.19 5.51
C MET A 419 2.42 1.10 6.71
N THR A 420 2.72 0.56 7.89
CA THR A 420 3.05 1.33 9.08
C THR A 420 4.44 0.92 9.54
N ALA A 421 5.33 1.88 9.77
CA ALA A 421 6.70 1.60 10.17
C ALA A 421 7.15 2.55 11.29
N ALA A 422 7.95 2.00 12.20
CA ALA A 422 8.61 2.72 13.27
C ALA A 422 10.12 2.43 13.25
N LEU A 423 10.90 3.50 13.09
CA LEU A 423 12.35 3.51 13.18
C LEU A 423 12.73 4.13 14.52
N VAL A 424 13.21 3.31 15.45
CA VAL A 424 13.63 3.74 16.78
C VAL A 424 15.13 3.99 16.76
N VAL A 425 15.56 5.17 17.21
CA VAL A 425 16.96 5.53 17.42
C VAL A 425 17.07 6.25 18.77
N GLY A 426 17.77 5.63 19.72
CA GLY A 426 17.88 6.14 21.09
C GLY A 426 16.52 6.23 21.77
N THR A 427 16.13 7.43 22.15
CA THR A 427 14.85 7.79 22.80
C THR A 427 13.81 8.28 21.80
N THR A 428 14.05 8.18 20.49
CA THR A 428 13.16 8.75 19.47
C THR A 428 12.61 7.68 18.54
N ALA A 429 11.29 7.70 18.29
CA ALA A 429 10.63 6.89 17.27
C ALA A 429 10.20 7.76 16.09
N HIS A 430 10.76 7.49 14.91
CA HIS A 430 10.32 8.04 13.63
C HIS A 430 9.27 7.12 13.03
N ILE A 431 8.06 7.63 12.79
CA ILE A 431 6.91 6.85 12.37
C ILE A 431 6.44 7.32 11.01
N VAL A 432 6.11 6.38 10.12
CA VAL A 432 5.49 6.64 8.83
C VAL A 432 4.30 5.71 8.61
N ASN A 433 3.23 6.23 8.02
CA ASN A 433 2.01 5.48 7.76
C ASN A 433 1.43 5.75 6.37
N VAL A 434 0.97 4.67 5.73
CA VAL A 434 0.10 4.68 4.55
C VAL A 434 -0.93 3.56 4.67
N GLY A 435 -2.19 3.91 4.80
CA GLY A 435 -3.29 2.95 4.91
C GLY A 435 -3.91 3.05 6.29
N ASP A 436 -4.54 1.96 6.72
CA ASP A 436 -5.30 1.84 7.97
C ASP A 436 -4.70 0.82 8.95
N SER A 437 -3.50 0.30 8.67
CA SER A 437 -2.63 -0.24 9.72
C SER A 437 -2.25 0.89 10.69
N ARG A 438 -2.04 0.55 11.96
CA ARG A 438 -1.91 1.53 13.03
C ARG A 438 -0.62 1.37 13.83
N THR A 439 -0.07 2.51 14.26
CA THR A 439 0.93 2.56 15.34
C THR A 439 0.34 3.24 16.57
N TYR A 440 0.48 2.62 17.73
CA TYR A 440 0.10 3.15 19.04
C TYR A 440 1.31 3.27 19.94
N ARG A 441 1.22 4.16 20.92
CA ARG A 441 2.09 4.21 22.10
C ARG A 441 1.24 4.10 23.36
N TYR A 442 1.55 3.10 24.17
CA TYR A 442 1.09 3.01 25.54
C TYR A 442 2.17 3.57 26.48
N ARG A 443 1.78 4.49 27.37
CA ARG A 443 2.65 4.97 28.45
C ARG A 443 1.95 4.79 29.81
N PRO A 444 2.60 4.21 30.82
CA PRO A 444 2.05 4.12 32.17
C PRO A 444 1.57 5.50 32.67
N GLY A 445 0.33 5.58 33.17
CA GLY A 445 -0.29 6.83 33.63
C GLY A 445 -0.98 7.65 32.55
N GLU A 446 -0.55 7.59 31.28
CA GLU A 446 -1.22 8.28 30.16
C GLU A 446 -2.16 7.34 29.37
N GLY A 447 -1.87 6.03 29.37
CA GLY A 447 -2.64 5.03 28.64
C GLY A 447 -2.23 4.91 27.16
N LEU A 448 -3.13 4.34 26.36
CA LEU A 448 -2.92 4.10 24.93
C LEU A 448 -3.25 5.36 24.09
N LYS A 449 -2.31 5.75 23.23
CA LYS A 449 -2.46 6.84 22.25
C LYS A 449 -2.19 6.29 20.86
N GLN A 450 -3.13 6.45 19.94
CA GLN A 450 -2.90 6.19 18.51
C GLN A 450 -2.03 7.31 17.94
N LEU A 451 -0.91 6.95 17.30
CA LEU A 451 0.04 7.90 16.71
C LEU A 451 -0.21 8.13 15.22
N THR A 452 -0.78 7.14 14.52
CA THR A 452 -1.07 7.23 13.10
C THR A 452 -2.51 7.64 12.83
N ARG A 453 -2.75 8.17 11.63
CA ARG A 453 -4.08 8.42 11.09
C ARG A 453 -4.41 7.38 10.03
N ASP A 454 -5.60 6.81 10.10
CA ASP A 454 -6.05 5.81 9.12
C ASP A 454 -6.44 6.50 7.82
N HIS A 455 -5.96 5.98 6.70
CA HIS A 455 -6.35 6.44 5.36
C HIS A 455 -7.57 5.69 4.84
N SER A 456 -8.63 5.63 5.65
CA SER A 456 -9.89 4.96 5.34
C SER A 456 -11.07 5.93 5.28
N MET A 457 -12.09 5.55 4.50
CA MET A 457 -13.33 6.30 4.39
C MET A 457 -13.98 6.50 5.76
N VAL A 458 -13.99 5.47 6.61
CA VAL A 458 -14.67 5.52 7.90
C VAL A 458 -13.93 6.40 8.90
N ALA A 459 -12.59 6.36 8.91
CA ALA A 459 -11.82 7.31 9.71
C ALA A 459 -12.10 8.76 9.31
N ARG A 460 -12.24 9.03 8.01
CA ARG A 460 -12.64 10.36 7.51
C ARG A 460 -14.03 10.77 8.00
N LEU A 461 -15.00 9.85 8.01
CA LEU A 461 -16.35 10.12 8.52
C LEU A 461 -16.35 10.44 10.03
N VAL A 462 -15.48 9.78 10.81
CA VAL A 462 -15.29 10.09 12.24
C VAL A 462 -14.71 11.49 12.40
N GLU A 463 -13.67 11.82 11.65
CA GLU A 463 -13.00 13.14 11.72
C GLU A 463 -13.91 14.29 11.31
N ASP A 464 -14.74 14.09 10.29
CA ASP A 464 -15.71 15.07 9.83
C ASP A 464 -16.96 15.11 10.74
N GLY A 465 -17.01 14.29 11.81
CA GLY A 465 -18.08 14.26 12.81
C GLY A 465 -19.39 13.63 12.31
N VAL A 466 -19.34 12.90 11.20
CA VAL A 466 -20.52 12.26 10.58
C VAL A 466 -20.95 11.02 11.35
N ILE A 467 -19.99 10.28 11.93
CA ILE A 467 -20.22 9.11 12.79
C ILE A 467 -19.41 9.24 14.08
N LYS A 468 -19.78 8.50 15.13
CA LYS A 468 -19.01 8.50 16.38
C LYS A 468 -17.75 7.65 16.21
N ARG A 469 -16.72 7.93 17.02
CA ARG A 469 -15.46 7.18 17.02
C ARG A 469 -15.69 5.67 17.18
N ASP A 470 -16.60 5.27 18.05
CA ASP A 470 -16.91 3.86 18.33
C ASP A 470 -17.69 3.16 17.19
N ASP A 471 -18.30 3.92 16.28
CA ASP A 471 -19.06 3.35 15.17
C ASP A 471 -18.11 2.75 14.10
N ILE A 472 -16.81 3.10 14.13
CA ILE A 472 -15.81 2.62 13.17
C ILE A 472 -15.75 1.10 13.08
N TYR A 473 -15.84 0.41 14.23
CA TYR A 473 -15.71 -1.04 14.34
C TYR A 473 -16.88 -1.81 13.70
N THR A 474 -18.03 -1.16 13.51
CA THR A 474 -19.25 -1.81 12.99
C THR A 474 -19.69 -1.27 11.64
N HIS A 475 -19.02 -0.22 11.14
CA HIS A 475 -19.43 0.44 9.91
C HIS A 475 -19.24 -0.49 8.69
N PRO A 476 -20.23 -0.56 7.76
CA PRO A 476 -20.17 -1.47 6.61
C PRO A 476 -19.07 -1.14 5.61
N LYS A 477 -18.57 0.10 5.60
CA LYS A 477 -17.48 0.57 4.72
C LYS A 477 -16.09 0.59 5.39
N ARG A 478 -15.90 -0.04 6.54
CA ARG A 478 -14.65 0.08 7.33
C ARG A 478 -13.39 -0.36 6.56
N ASN A 479 -13.50 -1.37 5.70
CA ASN A 479 -12.40 -1.88 4.85
C ASN A 479 -12.19 -1.03 3.56
N GLN A 480 -12.78 0.17 3.44
CA GLN A 480 -12.57 1.04 2.28
C GLN A 480 -11.45 2.04 2.56
N ILE A 481 -10.25 1.74 2.04
CA ILE A 481 -9.09 2.65 2.10
C ILE A 481 -8.99 3.51 0.85
N TYR A 482 -8.54 4.76 1.01
CA TYR A 482 -8.31 5.71 -0.08
C TYR A 482 -6.82 5.94 -0.38
N ARG A 483 -5.92 5.36 0.43
CA ARG A 483 -4.47 5.47 0.25
C ARG A 483 -3.78 4.15 0.58
N CYS A 484 -3.06 3.58 -0.39
CA CYS A 484 -2.19 2.42 -0.22
C CYS A 484 -0.94 2.58 -1.10
N LEU A 485 0.06 1.74 -0.88
CA LEU A 485 1.23 1.66 -1.76
C LEU A 485 0.89 0.92 -3.05
N GLY A 486 1.51 1.32 -4.16
CA GLY A 486 1.45 0.61 -5.45
C GLY A 486 0.36 1.06 -6.42
N GLU A 487 -0.60 1.87 -5.99
CA GLU A 487 -1.69 2.37 -6.85
C GLU A 487 -1.19 3.43 -7.85
N LYS A 488 -0.38 4.38 -7.37
CA LYS A 488 0.15 5.52 -8.12
C LYS A 488 1.67 5.57 -7.99
N ALA A 489 2.34 6.21 -8.97
CA ALA A 489 3.80 6.35 -8.97
C ALA A 489 4.32 7.13 -7.74
N SER A 490 3.50 8.04 -7.21
CA SER A 490 3.76 8.83 -6.00
C SER A 490 2.63 8.64 -4.99
N VAL A 491 2.98 8.66 -3.71
CA VAL A 491 2.04 8.53 -2.60
C VAL A 491 2.37 9.57 -1.53
N GLU A 492 1.35 10.13 -0.91
CA GLU A 492 1.48 11.04 0.23
C GLU A 492 1.69 10.22 1.51
N LEU A 493 2.73 10.54 2.27
CA LEU A 493 3.11 9.81 3.47
C LEU A 493 2.75 10.67 4.69
N ASP A 494 2.10 10.06 5.68
CA ASP A 494 1.89 10.69 6.97
C ASP A 494 3.06 10.26 7.87
N ALA A 495 3.85 11.22 8.35
CA ALA A 495 5.03 10.96 9.17
C ALA A 495 5.03 11.81 10.44
N SER A 496 5.57 11.25 11.52
CA SER A 496 5.62 11.89 12.84
C SER A 496 6.80 11.38 13.65
N VAL A 497 7.25 12.19 14.59
CA VAL A 497 8.31 11.83 15.55
C VAL A 497 7.71 11.77 16.95
N GLU A 498 7.92 10.67 17.66
CA GLU A 498 7.44 10.47 19.03
C GLU A 498 8.62 10.23 19.99
N PRO A 499 8.78 11.07 21.03
CA PRO A 499 9.73 10.84 22.11
C PRO A 499 9.31 9.65 22.99
N LEU A 500 10.21 8.69 23.13
CA LEU A 500 10.06 7.49 23.95
C LEU A 500 10.66 7.67 25.34
N GLN A 501 10.01 7.06 26.31
CA GLN A 501 10.44 7.01 27.70
C GLN A 501 10.52 5.57 28.19
N THR A 502 11.28 5.34 29.25
CA THR A 502 11.28 4.06 29.95
C THR A 502 9.87 3.67 30.38
N GLY A 503 9.45 2.45 30.06
CA GLY A 503 8.11 1.93 30.31
C GLY A 503 7.14 2.11 29.15
N ASP A 504 7.49 2.87 28.11
CA ASP A 504 6.67 2.98 26.91
C ASP A 504 6.59 1.64 26.16
N VAL A 505 5.45 1.40 25.53
CA VAL A 505 5.24 0.28 24.61
C VAL A 505 4.72 0.83 23.30
N LEU A 506 5.46 0.63 22.22
CA LEU A 506 4.95 0.83 20.87
C LEU A 506 4.25 -0.45 20.39
N LEU A 507 3.09 -0.28 19.76
CA LEU A 507 2.37 -1.37 19.09
C LEU A 507 2.11 -0.95 17.64
N LEU A 508 2.64 -1.70 16.69
CA LEU A 508 2.23 -1.65 15.29
C LEU A 508 1.26 -2.81 15.05
N CYS A 509 0.17 -2.59 14.32
CA CYS A 509 -0.76 -3.66 13.96
C CYS A 509 -1.51 -3.43 12.65
N SER A 510 -1.93 -4.52 11.98
CA SER A 510 -2.90 -4.48 10.88
C SER A 510 -4.33 -4.27 11.38
N ASP A 511 -5.27 -4.11 10.44
CA ASP A 511 -6.70 -3.97 10.74
C ASP A 511 -7.32 -5.22 11.35
N GLY A 512 -6.82 -6.41 11.00
CA GLY A 512 -7.27 -7.67 11.61
C GLY A 512 -7.07 -7.74 13.12
N LEU A 513 -6.18 -6.93 13.72
CA LEU A 513 -6.09 -6.76 15.16
C LEU A 513 -7.13 -5.73 15.67
N TRP A 514 -7.03 -4.47 15.21
CA TRP A 514 -7.78 -3.39 15.83
C TRP A 514 -9.27 -3.40 15.48
N GLU A 515 -9.68 -4.07 14.40
CA GLU A 515 -11.10 -4.30 14.12
C GLU A 515 -11.73 -5.27 15.12
N MET A 516 -10.98 -6.26 15.60
CA MET A 516 -11.47 -7.31 16.51
C MET A 516 -11.30 -6.94 17.99
N VAL A 517 -10.31 -6.10 18.31
CA VAL A 517 -9.95 -5.71 19.69
C VAL A 517 -9.99 -4.19 19.83
N ARG A 518 -10.90 -3.70 20.68
CA ARG A 518 -11.08 -2.26 20.89
C ARG A 518 -9.92 -1.63 21.66
N ASP A 519 -9.68 -0.34 21.45
CA ASP A 519 -8.58 0.41 22.09
C ASP A 519 -8.48 0.22 23.63
N PRO A 520 -9.59 0.22 24.41
CA PRO A 520 -9.51 -0.02 25.85
C PRO A 520 -9.03 -1.42 26.22
N ASP A 521 -9.35 -2.43 25.41
CA ASP A 521 -8.91 -3.81 25.61
C ASP A 521 -7.44 -3.98 25.25
N ILE A 522 -6.99 -3.37 24.13
CA ILE A 522 -5.58 -3.28 23.76
C ILE A 522 -4.78 -2.63 24.90
N SER A 523 -5.25 -1.49 25.41
CA SER A 523 -4.61 -0.78 26.52
C SER A 523 -4.48 -1.66 27.77
N ARG A 524 -5.53 -2.43 28.10
CA ARG A 524 -5.54 -3.32 29.28
C ARG A 524 -4.58 -4.49 29.13
N ILE A 525 -4.53 -5.10 27.94
CA ILE A 525 -3.61 -6.21 27.63
C ILE A 525 -2.17 -5.73 27.79
N ILE A 526 -1.82 -4.59 27.19
CA ILE A 526 -0.48 -4.01 27.31
C ILE A 526 -0.17 -3.69 28.78
N ALA A 527 -1.06 -3.00 29.49
CA ALA A 527 -0.88 -2.64 30.89
C ALA A 527 -0.63 -3.86 31.80
N THR A 528 -1.26 -4.99 31.52
CA THR A 528 -1.18 -6.21 32.34
C THR A 528 0.10 -6.99 32.11
N ALA A 529 0.59 -7.03 30.87
CA ALA A 529 1.72 -7.87 30.49
C ALA A 529 3.04 -7.12 30.32
N ALA A 530 3.04 -5.78 30.27
CA ALA A 530 4.26 -4.99 30.19
C ALA A 530 5.24 -5.29 31.33
N PRO A 531 6.56 -5.33 31.07
CA PRO A 531 7.23 -5.05 29.80
C PRO A 531 7.44 -6.28 28.89
N HIS A 532 6.73 -7.40 29.11
CA HIS A 532 6.96 -8.67 28.40
C HIS A 532 6.37 -8.64 26.98
N ALA A 533 7.09 -8.06 26.02
CA ALA A 533 6.60 -7.81 24.67
C ALA A 533 6.06 -9.07 23.95
N SER A 534 6.72 -10.22 24.07
CA SER A 534 6.24 -11.48 23.48
C SER A 534 4.91 -11.96 24.07
N ARG A 535 4.71 -11.77 25.38
CA ARG A 535 3.44 -12.11 26.04
C ARG A 535 2.34 -11.16 25.60
N ILE A 536 2.64 -9.86 25.48
CA ILE A 536 1.69 -8.87 24.95
C ILE A 536 1.27 -9.26 23.53
N SER A 537 2.21 -9.56 22.63
CA SER A 537 1.88 -9.89 21.24
C SER A 537 1.02 -11.17 21.17
N SER A 538 1.36 -12.23 21.91
CA SER A 538 0.53 -13.44 21.98
C SER A 538 -0.88 -13.17 22.51
N MET A 539 -1.02 -12.36 23.57
CA MET A 539 -2.33 -12.01 24.13
C MET A 539 -3.17 -11.16 23.17
N LEU A 540 -2.54 -10.27 22.40
CA LEU A 540 -3.22 -9.45 21.39
C LEU A 540 -3.73 -10.31 20.23
N ILE A 541 -2.90 -11.23 19.71
CA ILE A 541 -3.34 -12.18 18.66
C ILE A 541 -4.51 -13.03 19.17
N GLN A 542 -4.39 -13.59 20.37
CA GLN A 542 -5.47 -14.40 20.94
C GLN A 542 -6.77 -13.59 21.11
N ALA A 543 -6.68 -12.35 21.60
CA ALA A 543 -7.85 -11.49 21.74
C ALA A 543 -8.54 -11.19 20.41
N ALA A 544 -7.78 -11.02 19.31
CA ALA A 544 -8.36 -10.82 17.99
C ALA A 544 -8.99 -12.09 17.41
N LEU A 545 -8.41 -13.26 17.68
CA LEU A 545 -9.03 -14.55 17.34
C LEU A 545 -10.34 -14.75 18.10
N ASP A 546 -10.35 -14.48 19.41
CA ASP A 546 -11.55 -14.54 20.25
C ASP A 546 -12.61 -13.52 19.82
N GLY A 547 -12.18 -12.37 19.29
CA GLY A 547 -13.04 -11.33 18.69
C GLY A 547 -13.63 -11.71 17.33
N GLY A 548 -13.22 -12.84 16.74
CA GLY A 548 -13.80 -13.40 15.52
C GLY A 548 -12.77 -13.75 14.44
N GLY A 549 -11.57 -13.18 14.48
CA GLY A 549 -10.49 -13.47 13.53
C GLY A 549 -10.91 -13.33 12.06
N ALA A 550 -11.56 -12.22 11.73
CA ALA A 550 -12.18 -12.01 10.41
C ALA A 550 -11.17 -11.74 9.28
N ASP A 551 -9.94 -11.32 9.63
CA ASP A 551 -8.86 -11.05 8.68
C ASP A 551 -7.52 -11.60 9.17
N ASN A 552 -6.46 -11.43 8.37
CA ASN A 552 -5.08 -11.64 8.76
C ASN A 552 -4.72 -10.71 9.92
N ILE A 553 -4.05 -11.24 10.95
CA ILE A 553 -3.76 -10.52 12.17
C ILE A 553 -2.24 -10.39 12.29
N SER A 554 -1.75 -9.15 12.34
CA SER A 554 -0.34 -8.88 12.60
C SER A 554 -0.13 -7.85 13.70
N ALA A 555 0.89 -8.09 14.53
CA ALA A 555 1.28 -7.21 15.62
C ALA A 555 2.80 -7.23 15.84
N VAL A 556 3.40 -6.04 16.00
CA VAL A 556 4.78 -5.87 16.47
C VAL A 556 4.73 -4.99 17.70
N VAL A 557 5.21 -5.53 18.82
CA VAL A 557 5.24 -4.88 20.13
C VAL A 557 6.69 -4.56 20.49
N VAL A 558 6.98 -3.30 20.83
CA VAL A 558 8.30 -2.85 21.24
C VAL A 558 8.18 -2.20 22.61
N ALA A 559 8.66 -2.90 23.64
CA ALA A 559 8.72 -2.37 25.00
C ALA A 559 10.08 -1.69 25.26
N VAL A 560 10.03 -0.47 25.75
CA VAL A 560 11.18 0.34 26.13
C VAL A 560 11.46 0.10 27.61
N VAL A 561 12.60 -0.52 27.91
CA VAL A 561 12.98 -0.90 29.28
C VAL A 561 14.32 -0.27 29.65
N PRO A 562 14.63 -0.07 30.94
CA PRO A 562 15.97 0.33 31.33
C PRO A 562 16.96 -0.80 31.00
N LYS A 563 18.19 -0.44 30.61
CA LYS A 563 19.25 -1.40 30.24
C LYS A 563 19.65 -2.33 31.37
#